data_AF-A0A0R3T1T7-F1
#
_entry.id   AF-A0A0R3T1T7-F1
#
_cell.length_a   1.000
_cell.length_b   1.000
_cell.length_c   1.000
_cell.angle_alpha   90.00
_cell.angle_beta   90.00
_cell.angle_gamma   90.00
#
_symmetry.space_group_name_H-M   'P 1'
#
loop_
_entity.id
_entity.type
_entity.pdbx_description
1 polymer ?
#
loop_
_entity_poly.entity_id
_entity_poly.type
_entity_poly.pdbx_seq_one_letter_code
_entity_poly.pdbx_strand_id
1 'polypeptide(L)'
;MCVSELDKKLQVTSSGENFDDIKELLDESIRAYFFIRLIVGDELSKRTKFALVTWIGNNCGPLKKGLIMQEKPKIRECIQNVAVDLTFSDASDFTQSAIEEAMRKAGGANYGRG
;
A
#
# COMPACT_ATOMS: atom_id res chain seq x y z
N MET A 1 -5.65 -6.14 3.32
CA MET A 1 -6.98 -5.66 2.87
C MET A 1 -6.78 -4.85 1.60
N CYS A 2 -7.60 -5.09 0.57
CA CYS A 2 -7.63 -4.34 -0.69
C CYS A 2 -8.91 -3.52 -0.76
N VAL A 3 -8.75 -2.25 -1.12
CA VAL A 3 -9.83 -1.30 -1.37
C VAL A 3 -9.72 -0.84 -2.81
N SER A 4 -10.73 -1.10 -3.61
CA SER A 4 -10.79 -0.68 -5.01
C SER A 4 -12.21 -0.28 -5.41
N GLU A 5 -12.39 0.17 -6.65
CA GLU A 5 -13.71 0.55 -7.14
C GLU A 5 -14.56 -0.68 -7.44
N LEU A 6 -15.74 -0.73 -6.82
CA LEU A 6 -16.82 -1.65 -7.13
C LEU A 6 -18.12 -0.85 -7.19
N ASP A 7 -18.88 -0.99 -8.27
CA ASP A 7 -20.12 -0.26 -8.52
C ASP A 7 -19.98 1.27 -8.38
N LYS A 8 -18.90 1.82 -8.94
CA LYS A 8 -18.55 3.26 -8.91
C LYS A 8 -18.35 3.82 -7.50
N LYS A 9 -18.09 2.95 -6.51
CA LYS A 9 -17.80 3.32 -5.14
C LYS A 9 -16.51 2.65 -4.70
N LEU A 10 -15.77 3.35 -3.84
CA LEU A 10 -14.60 2.80 -3.19
C LEU A 10 -15.05 1.85 -2.08
N GLN A 11 -14.69 0.57 -2.17
CA GLN A 11 -15.14 -0.47 -1.26
C GLN A 11 -14.00 -1.46 -0.96
N VAL A 12 -14.10 -2.18 0.16
CA VAL A 12 -13.24 -3.34 0.40
C VAL A 12 -13.66 -4.44 -0.57
N THR A 13 -12.77 -4.81 -1.48
CA THR A 13 -13.03 -5.82 -2.52
C THR A 13 -12.35 -7.15 -2.24
N SER A 14 -11.31 -7.15 -1.39
CA SER A 14 -10.64 -8.38 -0.97
C SER A 14 -9.94 -8.21 0.39
N SER A 15 -9.80 -9.30 1.12
CA SER A 15 -9.01 -9.40 2.35
C SER A 15 -8.37 -10.78 2.42
N GLY A 16 -7.14 -10.83 2.93
CA GLY A 16 -6.38 -12.07 3.09
C GLY A 16 -5.20 -11.87 4.03
N GLU A 17 -4.52 -12.96 4.33
CA GLU A 17 -3.37 -12.99 5.25
C GLU A 17 -2.05 -13.21 4.52
N ASN A 18 -2.07 -13.88 3.36
CA ASN A 18 -0.87 -14.14 2.57
C ASN A 18 -0.57 -12.94 1.66
N PHE A 19 0.69 -12.55 1.61
CA PHE A 19 1.12 -11.46 0.72
C PHE A 19 1.02 -11.86 -0.74
N ASP A 20 1.33 -13.11 -1.09
CA ASP A 20 1.36 -13.57 -2.48
C ASP A 20 0.00 -13.47 -3.19
N ASP A 21 -1.11 -13.61 -2.46
CA ASP A 21 -2.48 -13.45 -2.96
C ASP A 21 -2.73 -12.04 -3.52
N ILE A 22 -1.94 -11.04 -3.13
CA ILE A 22 -2.06 -9.66 -3.66
C ILE A 22 -1.75 -9.61 -5.15
N LYS A 23 -0.88 -10.48 -5.67
CA LYS A 23 -0.46 -10.48 -7.09
C LYS A 23 -1.65 -10.66 -8.02
N GLU A 24 -2.64 -11.44 -7.62
CA GLU A 24 -3.88 -11.67 -8.37
C GLU A 24 -4.77 -10.42 -8.45
N LEU A 25 -4.52 -9.43 -7.59
CA LEU A 25 -5.28 -8.18 -7.49
C LEU A 25 -4.59 -7.00 -8.21
N LEU A 26 -3.38 -7.18 -8.74
CA LEU A 26 -2.58 -6.14 -9.41
C LEU A 26 -2.98 -5.96 -10.88
N ASP A 27 -4.24 -5.60 -11.12
CA ASP A 27 -4.75 -5.32 -12.47
C ASP A 27 -4.20 -4.00 -13.01
N GLU A 28 -3.63 -4.03 -14.22
CA GLU A 28 -3.00 -2.87 -14.85
C GLU A 28 -3.97 -1.75 -15.25
N SER A 29 -5.27 -2.02 -15.33
CA SER A 29 -6.31 -1.09 -15.79
C SER A 29 -7.00 -0.30 -14.66
N ILE A 30 -6.64 -0.59 -13.40
CA ILE A 30 -7.30 -0.05 -12.21
C ILE A 30 -6.37 0.79 -11.34
N ARG A 31 -6.98 1.47 -10.36
CA ARG A 31 -6.30 1.90 -9.14
C ARG A 31 -6.85 1.10 -7.97
N ALA A 32 -6.00 0.79 -7.01
CA ALA A 32 -6.37 0.08 -5.78
C ALA A 32 -5.52 0.57 -4.61
N TYR A 33 -5.99 0.30 -3.40
CA TYR A 33 -5.30 0.64 -2.17
C TYR A 33 -5.18 -0.60 -1.30
N PHE A 34 -3.96 -0.91 -0.87
CA PHE A 34 -3.68 -2.04 -0.02
C PHE A 34 -3.27 -1.55 1.35
N PHE A 35 -3.98 -2.02 2.37
CA PHE A 35 -3.56 -1.90 3.76
C PHE A 35 -2.91 -3.22 4.18
N ILE A 36 -1.59 -3.16 4.40
CA ILE A 36 -0.73 -4.33 4.57
C ILE A 36 -0.08 -4.27 5.95
N ARG A 37 -0.18 -5.39 6.68
CA ARG A 37 0.43 -5.57 8.00
C ARG A 37 1.62 -6.51 7.87
N LEU A 38 2.78 -6.09 8.34
CA LEU A 38 4.00 -6.92 8.36
C LEU A 38 4.64 -6.87 9.75
N ILE A 39 5.34 -7.95 10.12
CA ILE A 39 6.20 -7.97 11.30
C ILE A 39 7.59 -7.55 10.84
N VAL A 40 8.03 -6.37 11.27
CA VAL A 40 9.27 -5.77 10.79
C VAL A 40 10.16 -5.43 11.99
N GLY A 41 11.41 -5.85 11.92
CA GLY A 41 12.40 -5.62 12.97
C GLY A 41 13.67 -6.44 12.79
N ASP A 42 14.63 -6.20 13.68
CA ASP A 42 15.81 -7.04 13.85
C ASP A 42 15.53 -8.18 14.86
N GLU A 43 16.57 -8.95 15.18
CA GLU A 43 16.51 -10.12 16.07
C GLU A 43 15.97 -9.79 17.47
N LEU A 44 16.13 -8.54 17.93
CA LEU A 44 15.80 -8.11 19.30
C LEU A 44 14.56 -7.19 19.36
N SER A 45 14.10 -6.63 18.24
CA SER A 45 12.93 -5.74 18.21
C SER A 45 12.04 -5.94 16.97
N LYS A 46 11.27 -7.03 16.95
CA LYS A 46 10.18 -7.23 15.98
C LYS A 46 8.93 -6.47 16.41
N ARG A 47 8.39 -5.62 15.51
CA ARG A 47 7.15 -4.88 15.77
C ARG A 47 6.20 -5.01 14.59
N THR A 48 4.91 -5.04 14.88
CA THR A 48 3.89 -4.93 13.83
C THR A 48 3.94 -3.52 13.25
N LYS A 49 4.06 -3.43 11.92
CA LYS A 49 3.98 -2.18 11.17
C LYS A 49 2.96 -2.31 10.05
N PHE A 50 2.44 -1.18 9.61
CA PHE A 50 1.42 -1.11 8.58
C PHE A 50 1.86 -0.21 7.44
N ALA A 51 1.55 -0.61 6.20
CA ALA A 51 1.73 0.21 5.01
C ALA A 51 0.35 0.50 4.41
N LEU A 52 0.19 1.73 3.93
CA LEU A 52 -0.80 2.00 2.89
C LEU A 52 -0.04 2.03 1.57
N VAL A 53 -0.44 1.16 0.65
CA VAL A 53 0.13 1.09 -0.69
C VAL A 53 -0.93 1.48 -1.71
N THR A 54 -0.61 2.45 -2.56
CA THR A 54 -1.44 2.85 -3.70
C THR A 54 -0.93 2.11 -4.94
N TRP A 55 -1.78 1.27 -5.53
CA TRP A 55 -1.53 0.67 -6.84
C TRP A 55 -2.15 1.53 -7.93
N ILE A 56 -1.35 1.85 -8.94
CA ILE A 56 -1.78 2.56 -10.14
C ILE A 56 -1.32 1.77 -11.34
N GLY A 57 -2.16 0.88 -11.84
CA GLY A 57 -1.79 0.07 -13.00
C GLY A 57 -1.35 0.94 -14.19
N ASN A 58 -0.37 0.47 -14.94
CA ASN A 58 0.22 1.24 -16.05
C ASN A 58 -0.82 1.64 -17.10
N ASN A 59 -1.81 0.77 -17.35
CA ASN A 59 -2.94 0.96 -18.27
C ASN A 59 -4.16 1.66 -17.63
N CYS A 60 -4.04 2.16 -16.39
CA CYS A 60 -5.10 2.89 -15.72
C CYS A 60 -5.31 4.25 -16.40
N GLY A 61 -6.56 4.49 -16.86
CA GLY A 61 -6.91 5.69 -17.60
C GLY A 61 -6.73 6.99 -16.78
N PRO A 62 -6.49 8.14 -17.44
CA PRO A 62 -6.16 9.41 -16.77
C PRO A 62 -7.24 9.90 -15.79
N LEU A 63 -8.52 9.70 -16.10
CA LEU A 63 -9.61 10.04 -15.18
C LEU A 63 -9.54 9.24 -13.87
N LYS A 64 -9.32 7.91 -13.97
CA LYS A 64 -9.19 7.03 -12.79
C LYS A 64 -7.97 7.42 -11.95
N LYS A 65 -6.86 7.78 -12.59
CA LYS A 65 -5.66 8.31 -11.90
C LYS A 65 -5.96 9.62 -11.17
N GLY A 66 -6.74 10.51 -11.77
CA GLY A 66 -7.17 11.77 -11.13
C GLY A 66 -7.98 11.58 -9.85
N LEU A 67 -8.80 10.53 -9.76
CA LEU A 67 -9.60 10.23 -8.57
C LEU A 67 -8.75 9.94 -7.32
N ILE A 68 -7.51 9.48 -7.50
CA ILE A 68 -6.60 9.15 -6.39
C ILE A 68 -6.36 10.36 -5.49
N MET A 69 -6.30 11.57 -6.05
CA MET A 69 -6.11 12.82 -5.30
C MET A 69 -7.26 13.08 -4.32
N GLN A 70 -8.46 12.58 -4.61
CA GLN A 70 -9.64 12.69 -3.76
C GLN A 70 -9.82 11.46 -2.86
N GLU A 71 -9.56 10.26 -3.38
CA GLU A 71 -9.78 8.99 -2.68
C GLU A 71 -8.74 8.76 -1.57
N LYS A 72 -7.46 9.00 -1.87
CA LYS A 72 -6.35 8.70 -0.94
C LYS A 72 -6.44 9.48 0.39
N PRO A 73 -6.75 10.79 0.42
CA PRO A 73 -6.94 11.52 1.68
C PRO A 73 -8.05 10.92 2.55
N LYS A 74 -9.19 10.53 1.95
CA LYS A 74 -10.31 9.92 2.68
C LYS A 74 -9.92 8.57 3.30
N ILE A 75 -9.15 7.76 2.56
CA ILE A 75 -8.62 6.50 3.09
C ILE A 75 -7.68 6.76 4.27
N ARG A 76 -6.83 7.79 4.17
CA ARG A 76 -5.90 8.20 5.24
C ARG A 76 -6.61 8.72 6.49
N GLU A 77 -7.77 9.36 6.35
CA GLU A 77 -8.60 9.74 7.50
C GLU A 77 -9.09 8.51 8.28
N CYS A 78 -9.43 7.42 7.58
CA CYS A 78 -9.84 6.15 8.20
C CYS A 78 -8.67 5.31 8.71
N ILE A 79 -7.52 5.37 8.04
CA ILE A 79 -6.33 4.54 8.33
C ILE A 79 -5.20 5.44 8.84
N GLN A 80 -5.18 5.64 10.16
CA GLN A 80 -4.26 6.60 10.78
C GLN A 80 -2.88 6.00 11.11
N ASN A 81 -2.81 4.72 11.47
CA ASN A 81 -1.55 4.09 11.90
C ASN A 81 -0.85 3.38 10.73
N VAL A 82 0.01 4.10 10.02
CA VAL A 82 0.82 3.59 8.91
C VAL A 82 2.26 4.08 9.03
N ALA A 83 3.19 3.15 8.95
CA ALA A 83 4.62 3.45 8.98
C ALA A 83 5.11 4.07 7.65
N VAL A 84 4.50 3.67 6.52
CA VAL A 84 4.85 4.16 5.19
C VAL A 84 3.61 4.36 4.31
N ASP A 85 3.68 5.34 3.41
CA ASP A 85 2.84 5.47 2.22
C ASP A 85 3.67 5.13 0.99
N LEU A 86 3.26 4.17 0.19
CA LEU A 86 3.98 3.78 -1.02
C LEU A 86 3.04 3.83 -2.22
N THR A 87 3.61 4.04 -3.40
CA THR A 87 2.90 3.95 -4.67
C THR A 87 3.68 3.04 -5.60
N PHE A 88 3.00 2.09 -6.23
CA PHE A 88 3.56 1.21 -7.25
C PHE A 88 2.67 1.21 -8.49
N SER A 89 3.29 0.97 -9.64
CA SER A 89 2.60 0.79 -10.93
C SER A 89 3.05 -0.45 -11.70
N ASP A 90 4.08 -1.13 -11.21
CA ASP A 90 4.61 -2.38 -11.75
C ASP A 90 4.53 -3.49 -10.69
N ALA A 91 4.01 -4.65 -11.07
CA ALA A 91 3.84 -5.79 -10.18
C ALA A 91 5.17 -6.41 -9.76
N SER A 92 6.23 -6.26 -10.58
CA SER A 92 7.58 -6.74 -10.26
C SER A 92 8.22 -5.96 -9.11
N ASP A 93 7.86 -4.68 -8.95
CA ASP A 93 8.32 -3.84 -7.85
C ASP A 93 7.47 -4.02 -6.57
N PHE A 94 6.22 -4.44 -6.72
CA PHE A 94 5.31 -4.71 -5.61
C PHE A 94 5.67 -6.03 -4.92
N THR A 95 6.71 -6.00 -4.09
CA THR A 95 7.18 -7.17 -3.33
C THR A 95 7.08 -6.92 -1.83
N GLN A 96 6.91 -8.00 -1.06
CA GLN A 96 6.92 -7.93 0.40
C GLN A 96 8.24 -7.33 0.90
N SER A 97 9.37 -7.77 0.32
CA SER A 97 10.70 -7.28 0.67
C SER A 97 10.85 -5.77 0.50
N ALA A 98 10.40 -5.21 -0.63
CA ALA A 98 10.48 -3.76 -0.88
C ALA A 98 9.66 -2.95 0.15
N ILE A 99 8.47 -3.44 0.49
CA ILE A 99 7.60 -2.80 1.49
C ILE A 99 8.20 -2.93 2.90
N GLU A 100 8.72 -4.10 3.27
CA GLU A 100 9.41 -4.30 4.55
C GLU A 100 10.63 -3.38 4.69
N GLU A 101 11.43 -3.25 3.64
CA GLU A 101 12.60 -2.39 3.61
C GLU A 101 12.21 -0.93 3.84
N ALA A 102 11.16 -0.45 3.17
CA ALA A 102 10.60 0.87 3.39
C ALA A 102 10.13 1.06 4.85
N MET A 103 9.44 0.07 5.43
CA MET A 103 9.03 0.08 6.83
C MET A 103 10.20 0.07 7.81
N ARG A 104 11.32 -0.61 7.49
CA ARG A 104 12.56 -0.58 8.30
C ARG A 104 13.16 0.81 8.28
N LYS A 105 13.33 1.40 7.09
CA LYS A 105 13.85 2.76 6.88
C LYS A 105 13.04 3.81 7.64
N ALA A 106 11.71 3.73 7.60
CA ALA A 106 10.83 4.66 8.31
C ALA A 106 10.88 4.53 9.85
N GLY A 107 11.28 3.36 10.38
CA GLY A 107 11.35 3.11 11.82
C GLY A 107 12.74 3.22 12.43
N GLY A 108 13.78 3.45 11.63
CA GLY A 108 15.12 3.77 12.13
C GLY A 108 15.15 5.23 12.60
N ALA A 109 15.70 5.49 13.78
CA ALA A 109 15.95 6.84 14.23
C ALA A 109 16.82 7.57 13.19
N ASN A 110 16.25 8.52 12.45
CA ASN A 110 17.00 9.44 11.61
C ASN A 110 17.71 10.45 12.54
N TYR A 111 18.82 10.03 13.13
CA TYR A 111 19.88 10.97 13.49
C TYR A 111 20.58 11.36 12.19
N GLY A 112 20.18 12.51 11.63
CA GLY A 112 20.92 13.17 10.56
C GLY A 112 20.13 13.38 9.28
N ARG A 113 19.52 14.56 9.16
CA ARG A 113 19.66 15.41 7.97
C ARG A 113 19.65 16.86 8.42
N GLY A 114 20.85 17.43 8.56
CA GLY A 114 21.07 18.84 8.24
C GLY A 114 21.16 19.04 6.75
#